data_AF-A0A843II65-F1
#
_entry.id   AF-A0A843II65-F1
#
_cell.length_a   1.000
_cell.length_b   1.000
_cell.length_c   1.000
_cell.angle_alpha   90.00
_cell.angle_beta   90.00
_cell.angle_gamma   90.00
#
_symmetry.space_group_name_H-M   'P 1'
#
loop_
_entity.id
_entity.type
_entity.pdbx_description
1 polymer ?
#
loop_
_entity_poly.entity_id
_entity_poly.type
_entity_poly.pdbx_seq_one_letter_code
_entity_poly.pdbx_strand_id
1 'polypeptide(L)' 'MNELKLDGQSKDIVSDNISKLNEIFPEVITEDKIDFEKLQTILGNDIDDSPKKYSYL' A
#
# COMPACT_ATOMS: atom_id res chain seq x y z
N MET A 1 -0.60 24.19 -28.09
CA MET A 1 0.24 23.81 -26.94
C MET A 1 -0.69 23.18 -25.93
N ASN A 2 -0.70 21.84 -25.81
CA ASN A 2 -1.56 21.17 -24.84
C ASN A 2 -0.82 21.16 -23.52
N GLU A 3 -1.25 22.04 -22.62
CA GLU A 3 -0.80 22.11 -21.24
C GLU A 3 -1.13 20.78 -20.56
N LEU A 4 -0.11 19.93 -20.39
CA LEU A 4 -0.14 18.85 -19.40
C LEU A 4 -0.29 19.54 -18.03
N LYS A 5 -1.53 19.75 -17.59
CA LYS A 5 -1.85 20.02 -16.19
C LYS A 5 -1.43 18.77 -15.42
N LEU A 6 -0.17 18.74 -15.03
CA LEU A 6 0.32 17.95 -13.90
C LEU A 6 -0.35 18.60 -12.70
N ASP A 7 -1.58 18.17 -12.44
CA ASP A 7 -2.28 18.48 -11.22
C ASP A 7 -1.42 17.92 -10.09
N GLY A 8 -0.63 18.80 -9.48
CA GLY A 8 0.34 18.51 -8.44
C GLY A 8 -0.32 18.09 -7.13
N GLN A 9 -1.44 17.38 -7.20
CA GLN A 9 -1.82 16.46 -6.14
C GLN A 9 -0.71 15.43 -6.10
N SER A 10 0.18 15.55 -5.11
CA SER A 10 0.77 14.34 -4.53
C SER A 10 -0.44 13.50 -4.15
N LYS A 11 -0.88 12.62 -5.07
CA LYS A 11 -1.92 11.65 -4.75
C LYS A 11 -1.49 11.07 -3.43
N ASP A 12 -2.36 11.15 -2.45
CA ASP A 12 -2.07 10.64 -1.14
C ASP A 12 -2.03 9.11 -1.29
N ILE A 13 -0.88 8.60 -1.74
CA ILE A 13 -0.65 7.19 -2.07
C ILE A 13 -0.97 6.35 -0.84
N VAL A 14 -0.78 6.93 0.36
CA VAL A 14 -1.17 6.34 1.63
C VAL A 14 -2.69 6.17 1.69
N SER A 15 -3.48 7.23 1.48
CA SER A 15 -4.96 7.13 1.47
C SER A 15 -5.50 6.19 0.39
N ASP A 16 -4.91 6.20 -0.82
CA ASP A 16 -5.28 5.30 -1.91
C ASP A 16 -4.99 3.83 -1.56
N ASN A 17 -3.82 3.56 -0.97
CA ASN A 17 -3.44 2.22 -0.51
C ASN A 17 -4.30 1.74 0.66
N ILE A 18 -4.65 2.61 1.60
CA ILE A 18 -5.57 2.28 2.71
C ILE A 18 -6.94 1.92 2.15
N SER A 19 -7.45 2.67 1.17
CA SER A 19 -8.75 2.39 0.54
C SER A 19 -8.75 1.02 -0.14
N LYS A 20 -7.70 0.72 -0.93
CA LYS A 20 -7.54 -0.59 -1.58
C LYS A 20 -7.41 -1.72 -0.57
N LEU A 21 -6.63 -1.53 0.50
CA LEU A 21 -6.51 -2.53 1.57
C LEU A 21 -7.83 -2.71 2.30
N ASN A 22 -8.63 -1.66 2.48
CA ASN A 22 -9.95 -1.77 3.08
C ASN A 22 -10.95 -2.55 2.18
N GLU A 23 -10.82 -2.45 0.86
CA GLU A 23 -11.65 -3.24 -0.08
C GLU A 23 -11.29 -4.74 -0.08
N ILE A 24 -10.00 -5.07 0.08
CA ILE A 24 -9.52 -6.46 -0.02
C ILE A 24 -9.47 -7.13 1.37
N PHE A 25 -9.01 -6.40 2.37
CA PHE A 25 -8.73 -6.85 3.74
C PHE A 25 -9.19 -5.80 4.78
N PRO A 26 -10.49 -5.51 4.90
CA PRO A 26 -10.99 -4.49 5.84
C PRO A 26 -10.59 -4.75 7.30
N GLU A 27 -10.40 -6.02 7.67
CA GLU A 27 -10.01 -6.46 9.01
C GLU A 27 -8.58 -6.06 9.42
N VAL A 28 -7.72 -5.70 8.46
CA VAL A 28 -6.36 -5.19 8.71
C VAL A 28 -6.34 -3.68 8.93
N ILE A 29 -7.47 -2.99 8.76
CA ILE A 29 -7.54 -1.55 9.00
C ILE A 29 -8.05 -1.32 10.42
N THR A 30 -7.22 -0.66 11.24
CA THR A 30 -7.52 -0.32 12.63
C THR A 30 -7.29 1.18 12.84
N GLU A 31 -8.31 1.92 13.26
CA GLU A 31 -8.24 3.38 13.52
C GLU A 31 -7.63 4.17 12.34
N ASP A 32 -8.14 3.97 11.12
CA ASP A 32 -7.66 4.61 9.88
C ASP A 32 -6.18 4.30 9.54
N LYS A 33 -5.61 3.25 10.15
CA LYS A 33 -4.23 2.79 9.90
C LYS A 33 -4.19 1.32 9.53
N ILE A 34 -3.12 0.94 8.85
CA ILE A 34 -2.86 -0.46 8.47
C ILE A 34 -2.23 -1.17 9.67
N ASP A 35 -2.90 -2.21 10.15
CA ASP A 35 -2.37 -3.20 11.09
C ASP A 35 -1.54 -4.22 10.29
N PHE A 36 -0.23 -3.99 10.26
CA PHE A 36 0.70 -4.87 9.56
C PHE A 36 0.78 -6.25 10.20
N GLU A 37 0.60 -6.40 11.51
CA GLU A 37 0.64 -7.72 12.15
C GLU A 37 -0.53 -8.60 11.68
N LYS A 38 -1.73 -8.02 11.60
CA LYS A 38 -2.88 -8.71 11.00
C LYS A 38 -2.71 -8.96 9.51
N LEU A 39 -2.21 -7.98 8.76
CA LEU A 39 -1.96 -8.15 7.33
C LEU A 39 -0.97 -9.30 7.09
N GLN A 40 0.09 -9.37 7.90
CA GLN A 40 1.06 -10.47 7.83
C GLN A 40 0.41 -11.82 8.19
N THR A 41 -0.45 -11.83 9.22
CA THR A 41 -1.17 -13.05 9.62
C THR A 41 -2.10 -13.57 8.52
N ILE A 42 -2.82 -12.69 7.83
CA ILE A 42 -3.75 -13.04 6.73
C ILE A 42 -2.99 -13.51 5.49
N LEU A 43 -1.89 -12.85 5.16
CA LEU A 43 -1.03 -13.24 4.04
C LEU A 43 -0.30 -14.57 4.30
N GLY A 44 -0.21 -15.00 5.57
CA GLY A 44 0.26 -16.32 5.95
C GLY A 44 1.77 -16.49 5.82
N ASN A 45 2.22 -17.73 5.56
CA ASN A 45 3.63 -18.11 5.58
C ASN A 45 4.43 -17.75 4.31
N ASP A 46 3.79 -17.17 3.30
CA ASP A 46 4.41 -16.74 2.03
C ASP A 46 4.88 -15.28 2.10
N ILE A 47 5.21 -14.80 3.31
CA ILE A 47 5.88 -13.53 3.49
C ILE A 47 7.38 -13.78 3.31
N ASP A 48 7.81 -13.57 2.07
CA ASP A 48 9.23 -13.54 1.73
C ASP A 48 9.87 -12.31 2.39
N ASP A 49 10.40 -12.50 3.60
CA ASP A 49 11.23 -11.52 4.32
C ASP A 49 12.65 -11.42 3.73
N SER A 50 12.92 -12.17 2.64
CA SER A 50 14.18 -12.05 1.92
C SER A 50 14.39 -10.57 1.55
N PRO A 51 15.54 -9.97 1.92
CA PRO A 51 15.83 -8.60 1.54
C PRO A 51 15.92 -8.56 0.02
N LYS A 52 14.81 -8.19 -0.64
CA LYS A 52 14.78 -7.89 -2.07
C LYS A 52 15.66 -6.67 -2.26
N LYS A 53 16.94 -6.93 -2.54
CA LYS A 53 17.83 -5.92 -3.09
C LYS A 53 17.17 -5.43 -4.36
N TYR A 54 16.70 -4.19 -4.31
CA TYR A 54 16.26 -3.45 -5.47
C TYR A 54 17.50 -3.23 -6.33
N SER A 55 17.82 -4.21 -7.18
CA SER A 55 18.85 -4.06 -8.19
C SER A 55 18.28 -3.16 -9.27
N TYR A 56 18.58 -1.87 -9.19
CA TYR A 56 18.50 -0.97 -10.33
C TYR A 56 19.53 -1.45 -11.37
N LEU A 57 19.09 -2.29 -12.29
CA LEU A 57 19.78 -2.55 -13.55
C LEU A 57 19.04 -1.84 -14.68
#